data_AF-A0A3N2MN67-F1
#
_entry.id   AF-A0A3N2MN67-F1
#
_cell.length_a   1.000
_cell.length_b   1.000
_cell.length_c   1.000
_cell.angle_alpha   90.00
_cell.angle_beta   90.00
_cell.angle_gamma   90.00
#
_symmetry.space_group_name_H-M   'P 1'
#
loop_
_entity.id
_entity.type
_entity.pdbx_description
1 polymer ?
#
loop_
_entity_poly.entity_id
_entity_poly.type
_entity_poly.pdbx_seq_one_letter_code
_entity_poly.pdbx_strand_id
1 'polypeptide(L)'
;MKHIMRLLVFLIDATGSFFIYLIVAFIISYTKFLPFFRGFFFIWVIYYIVCYLIWRRTLGQTITNHSISDSGGSRSYAIRIILREVLTSVPGVVILTLGWGNLSIIRTLSLSLICCIIVILRKKLFKISIIKKRTLPLVYKRAVSTYFILLIVAFFARALNAELTYNHSSKESFLYARPRPSANSVKVYADFLKNNRQDINDYILGLFEQYDHVILCERAHREMTQYDMIYNLVTDPRFVDEVGNVFTEIGNVESRDAYKAFVGTNYANESAVDSCLSSFMVDNQSVHLLWPNTNWFEFLKKMYYFNNNHDKKVEILFSDRNWIERKELNFRDSIMADNIINTIKSDSINKSLIIMNYRHAYLTPGNCGYFVSRSFPGKVANVLINTCKAYLPAIIMGKEMMVPIQDGKWDVAFEQIPDSCYAFDLKSSPFGNDRFDHFVLPWDPVSSLKYEDVFTGFIFYKSLDNHIMSIGYPNIFDSDNLVKLRVREKAMEVYSLGYWIESLKDGVQTQKGIDFYNELNLIENKVLLTVFILGVFLFVVSLLLYGHNSKSVGVRD
;
A
#
# COMPACT_ATOMS: atom_id res chain seq x y z
N MET A 1 18.53 -34.02 19.40
CA MET A 1 17.79 -33.59 20.62
C MET A 1 18.02 -32.12 21.02
N LYS A 2 19.26 -31.63 21.21
CA LYS A 2 19.54 -30.24 21.62
C LYS A 2 19.02 -29.15 20.66
N HIS A 3 19.15 -29.37 19.36
CA HIS A 3 18.63 -28.44 18.34
C HIS A 3 17.09 -28.39 18.31
N ILE A 4 16.44 -29.55 18.45
CA ILE A 4 14.98 -29.67 18.54
C ILE A 4 14.43 -28.91 19.75
N MET A 5 15.08 -29.02 20.92
CA MET A 5 14.67 -28.27 22.12
C MET A 5 14.83 -26.76 21.95
N ARG A 6 15.89 -26.30 21.27
CA ARG A 6 16.08 -24.87 20.97
C ARG A 6 15.01 -24.34 20.01
N LEU A 7 14.68 -25.13 18.99
CA LEU A 7 13.59 -24.80 18.07
C LEU A 7 12.26 -24.73 18.81
N LEU A 8 11.98 -25.69 19.71
CA LEU A 8 10.76 -25.69 20.50
C LEU A 8 10.63 -24.45 21.40
N VAL A 9 11.72 -24.05 22.09
CA VAL A 9 11.76 -22.80 22.86
C VAL A 9 11.41 -21.61 21.99
N PHE A 10 12.07 -21.51 20.82
CA PHE A 10 11.85 -20.42 19.89
C PHE A 10 10.40 -20.35 19.40
N LEU A 11 9.81 -21.48 19.01
CA LEU A 11 8.44 -21.54 18.52
C LEU A 11 7.42 -21.17 19.61
N ILE A 12 7.60 -21.66 20.85
CA ILE A 12 6.74 -21.30 21.98
C ILE A 12 6.87 -19.80 22.29
N ASP A 13 8.08 -19.25 22.30
CA ASP A 13 8.30 -17.84 22.59
C ASP A 13 7.79 -16.92 21.46
N ALA A 14 7.93 -17.34 20.20
CA ALA A 14 7.40 -16.61 19.04
C ALA A 14 5.87 -16.55 19.07
N THR A 15 5.21 -17.71 19.25
CA THR A 15 3.75 -17.80 19.34
C THR A 15 3.20 -17.14 20.62
N GLY A 16 3.87 -17.29 21.75
CA GLY A 16 3.51 -16.61 23.00
C GLY A 16 3.60 -15.08 22.87
N SER A 17 4.66 -14.57 22.24
CA SER A 17 4.81 -13.13 21.96
C SER A 17 3.75 -12.64 20.99
N PHE A 18 3.38 -13.46 20.01
CA PHE A 18 2.32 -13.17 19.06
C PHE A 18 0.96 -13.04 19.76
N PHE A 19 0.64 -13.96 20.69
CA PHE A 19 -0.57 -13.88 21.50
C PHE A 19 -0.59 -12.62 22.38
N ILE A 20 0.52 -12.29 23.02
CA ILE A 20 0.64 -11.04 23.79
C ILE A 20 0.41 -9.82 22.89
N TYR A 21 0.99 -9.81 21.67
CA TYR A 21 0.78 -8.74 20.70
C TYR A 21 -0.70 -8.54 20.38
N LEU A 22 -1.45 -9.62 20.10
CA LEU A 22 -2.88 -9.54 19.79
C LEU A 22 -3.68 -8.93 20.95
N ILE A 23 -3.35 -9.31 22.18
CA ILE A 23 -3.99 -8.79 23.40
C ILE A 23 -3.68 -7.31 23.58
N VAL A 24 -2.41 -6.92 23.47
CA VAL A 24 -2.00 -5.52 23.60
C VAL A 24 -2.62 -4.66 22.51
N ALA A 25 -2.59 -5.12 21.26
CA ALA A 25 -3.18 -4.43 20.12
C ALA A 25 -4.68 -4.18 20.33
N PHE A 26 -5.41 -5.15 20.93
CA PHE A 26 -6.81 -4.97 21.31
C PHE A 26 -7.00 -3.94 22.42
N ILE A 27 -6.21 -4.02 23.51
CA ILE A 27 -6.36 -3.10 24.66
C ILE A 27 -6.17 -1.64 24.24
N ILE A 28 -5.24 -1.37 23.32
CA ILE A 28 -4.92 0.01 22.92
C ILE A 28 -5.70 0.50 21.69
N SER A 29 -6.41 -0.38 20.96
CA SER A 29 -7.03 -0.06 19.66
C SER A 29 -8.02 1.09 19.71
N TYR A 30 -8.66 1.32 20.87
CA TYR A 30 -9.56 2.44 21.10
C TYR A 30 -8.88 3.82 20.92
N THR A 31 -7.57 3.92 21.19
CA THR A 31 -6.82 5.19 21.14
C THR A 31 -5.72 5.18 20.09
N LYS A 32 -5.09 4.03 19.84
CA LYS A 32 -3.97 3.91 18.91
C LYS A 32 -4.05 2.60 18.15
N PHE A 33 -3.86 2.69 16.84
CA PHE A 33 -3.66 1.52 16.01
C PHE A 33 -2.22 1.02 16.13
N LEU A 34 -2.04 -0.29 16.26
CA LEU A 34 -0.72 -0.94 16.30
C LEU A 34 -0.56 -1.80 15.04
N PRO A 35 0.25 -1.36 14.06
CA PRO A 35 0.47 -2.12 12.83
C PRO A 35 1.09 -3.49 13.11
N PHE A 36 0.65 -4.50 12.37
CA PHE A 36 0.98 -5.91 12.62
C PHE A 36 2.48 -6.19 12.76
N PHE A 37 3.26 -5.98 11.70
CA PHE A 37 4.67 -6.36 11.71
C PHE A 37 5.47 -5.59 12.76
N ARG A 38 5.36 -4.26 12.77
CA ARG A 38 6.11 -3.41 13.71
C ARG A 38 5.71 -3.69 15.16
N GLY A 39 4.40 -3.82 15.41
CA GLY A 39 3.86 -4.12 16.72
C GLY A 39 4.29 -5.50 17.25
N PHE A 40 4.16 -6.54 16.43
CA PHE A 40 4.51 -7.90 16.82
C PHE A 40 5.99 -8.02 17.21
N PHE A 41 6.91 -7.56 16.36
CA PHE A 41 8.33 -7.67 16.67
C PHE A 41 8.70 -6.82 17.89
N PHE A 42 8.13 -5.62 18.04
CA PHE A 42 8.37 -4.77 19.22
C PHE A 42 7.93 -5.46 20.51
N ILE A 43 6.73 -6.03 20.53
CA ILE A 43 6.21 -6.82 21.67
C ILE A 43 7.09 -8.04 21.94
N TRP A 44 7.61 -8.70 20.91
CA TRP A 44 8.49 -9.86 21.09
C TRP A 44 9.83 -9.49 21.74
N VAL A 45 10.45 -8.37 21.35
CA VAL A 45 11.66 -7.87 22.02
C VAL A 45 11.36 -7.54 23.48
N ILE A 46 10.26 -6.82 23.75
CA ILE A 46 9.85 -6.48 25.12
C ILE A 46 9.61 -7.74 25.94
N TYR A 47 8.92 -8.74 25.38
CA TYR A 47 8.68 -10.03 26.03
C TYR A 47 10.00 -10.66 26.51
N TYR A 48 11.02 -10.76 25.65
CA TYR A 48 12.31 -11.31 26.07
C TYR A 48 12.99 -10.47 27.15
N ILE A 49 13.02 -9.15 27.00
CA ILE A 49 13.63 -8.25 27.99
C ILE A 49 12.95 -8.43 29.35
N VAL A 50 11.62 -8.29 29.41
CA VAL A 50 10.84 -8.42 30.64
C VAL A 50 11.04 -9.81 31.26
N CYS A 51 10.94 -10.87 30.46
CA CYS A 51 11.11 -12.23 30.96
C CYS A 51 12.50 -12.48 31.56
N TYR A 52 13.54 -11.95 30.94
CA TYR A 52 14.90 -12.10 31.45
C TYR A 52 15.20 -11.21 32.66
N LEU A 53 14.64 -10.01 32.73
CA LEU A 53 14.83 -9.13 33.88
C LEU A 53 14.11 -9.67 35.12
N ILE A 54 12.88 -10.13 34.97
CA ILE A 54 12.03 -10.54 36.09
C ILE A 54 12.24 -12.01 36.46
N TRP A 55 12.11 -12.93 35.49
CA TRP A 55 12.06 -14.37 35.76
C TRP A 55 13.35 -15.11 35.42
N ARG A 56 14.33 -14.45 34.78
CA ARG A 56 15.57 -15.07 34.27
C ARG A 56 15.31 -16.23 33.29
N ARG A 57 14.14 -16.27 32.68
CA ARG A 57 13.73 -17.28 31.69
C ARG A 57 12.45 -16.84 30.97
N THR A 58 12.29 -17.31 29.75
CA THR A 58 11.06 -17.15 28.96
C THR A 58 10.08 -18.29 29.22
N LEU A 59 8.87 -18.20 28.68
CA LEU A 59 7.87 -19.26 28.73
C LEU A 59 8.36 -20.55 28.08
N GLY A 60 8.91 -20.46 26.86
CA GLY A 60 9.49 -21.61 26.15
C GLY A 60 10.67 -22.22 26.90
N GLN A 61 11.52 -21.39 27.51
CA GLN A 61 12.60 -21.89 28.36
C GLN A 61 12.07 -22.58 29.62
N THR A 62 11.00 -22.06 30.23
CA THR A 62 10.40 -22.69 31.41
C THR A 62 9.83 -24.08 31.07
N ILE A 63 9.13 -24.20 29.94
CA ILE A 63 8.57 -25.46 29.43
C ILE A 63 9.66 -26.47 29.03
N THR A 64 10.86 -26.01 28.68
CA THR A 64 11.96 -26.92 28.29
C THR A 64 13.04 -27.08 29.37
N ASN A 65 12.80 -26.57 30.58
CA ASN A 65 13.74 -26.61 31.70
C ASN A 65 15.08 -25.89 31.46
N HIS A 66 15.01 -24.72 30.83
CA HIS A 66 16.14 -23.83 30.61
C HIS A 66 15.96 -22.49 31.34
N SER A 67 17.08 -21.80 31.57
CA SER A 67 17.11 -20.43 32.06
C SER A 67 18.39 -19.74 31.61
N ILE A 68 18.43 -18.42 31.73
CA ILE A 68 19.68 -17.70 31.52
C ILE A 68 20.57 -17.73 32.77
N SER A 69 21.87 -17.81 32.52
CA SER A 69 22.95 -17.67 33.49
C SER A 69 23.80 -16.46 33.12
N ASP A 70 24.08 -15.62 34.11
CA ASP A 70 24.85 -14.39 33.97
C ASP A 70 26.21 -14.54 34.65
N SER A 71 27.29 -14.40 33.89
CA SER A 71 28.66 -14.40 34.40
C SER A 71 29.31 -13.01 34.38
N GLY A 72 28.55 -11.95 34.07
CA GLY A 72 29.04 -10.59 33.93
C GLY A 72 28.84 -9.67 35.13
N GLY A 73 28.26 -10.15 36.23
CA GLY A 73 28.02 -9.35 37.45
C GLY A 73 26.73 -8.52 37.42
N SER A 74 26.16 -8.23 38.60
CA SER A 74 24.80 -7.69 38.77
C SER A 74 24.62 -6.24 38.33
N ARG A 75 25.63 -5.37 38.50
CA ARG A 75 25.51 -3.91 38.30
C ARG A 75 25.13 -3.48 36.87
N SER A 76 25.46 -4.26 35.86
CA SER A 76 25.13 -3.96 34.45
C SER A 76 24.26 -5.03 33.78
N TYR A 77 23.65 -5.91 34.58
CA TYR A 77 22.86 -7.03 34.06
C TYR A 77 21.71 -6.56 33.15
N ALA A 78 20.97 -5.54 33.57
CA ALA A 78 19.80 -5.07 32.83
C ALA A 78 20.17 -4.50 31.44
N ILE A 79 21.18 -3.63 31.40
CA ILE A 79 21.69 -3.03 30.16
C ILE A 79 22.20 -4.12 29.20
N ARG A 80 22.94 -5.11 29.71
CA ARG A 80 23.41 -6.23 28.88
C ARG A 80 22.27 -7.05 28.29
N ILE A 81 21.17 -7.26 29.03
CA ILE A 81 19.99 -7.97 28.51
C ILE A 81 19.31 -7.16 27.41
N ILE A 82 19.06 -5.87 27.66
CA ILE A 82 18.42 -4.98 26.68
C ILE A 82 19.23 -4.97 25.38
N LEU A 83 20.53 -4.68 25.46
CA LEU A 83 21.41 -4.66 24.29
C LEU A 83 21.50 -6.03 23.61
N ARG A 84 21.58 -7.13 24.37
CA ARG A 84 21.60 -8.48 23.82
C ARG A 84 20.35 -8.74 22.99
N GLU A 85 19.16 -8.46 23.51
CA GLU A 85 17.92 -8.78 22.79
C GLU A 85 17.69 -7.84 21.62
N VAL A 86 17.96 -6.54 21.75
CA VAL A 86 17.85 -5.58 20.64
C VAL A 86 18.81 -5.93 19.50
N LEU A 87 20.07 -6.31 19.80
CA LEU A 87 21.11 -6.49 18.78
C LEU A 87 21.29 -7.93 18.28
N THR A 88 20.79 -8.94 19.00
CA THR A 88 21.08 -10.36 18.69
C THR A 88 19.87 -11.29 18.67
N SER A 89 18.69 -10.81 19.09
CA SER A 89 17.47 -11.61 18.91
C SER A 89 16.94 -11.41 17.49
N VAL A 90 16.30 -12.44 16.94
CA VAL A 90 15.59 -12.33 15.64
C VAL A 90 14.66 -11.11 15.61
N PRO A 91 13.75 -10.89 16.59
CA PRO A 91 12.86 -9.73 16.54
C PRO A 91 13.62 -8.39 16.67
N GLY A 92 14.69 -8.32 17.47
CA GLY A 92 15.50 -7.11 17.61
C GLY A 92 16.21 -6.73 16.32
N VAL A 93 16.87 -7.68 15.68
CA VAL A 93 17.55 -7.46 14.39
C VAL A 93 16.55 -7.05 13.32
N VAL A 94 15.39 -7.70 13.23
CA VAL A 94 14.33 -7.35 12.27
C VAL A 94 13.82 -5.92 12.49
N ILE A 95 13.59 -5.48 13.74
CA ILE A 95 13.21 -4.09 14.02
C ILE A 95 14.31 -3.13 13.57
N LEU A 96 15.56 -3.43 13.88
CA LEU A 96 16.70 -2.58 13.55
C LEU A 96 16.89 -2.43 12.04
N THR A 97 16.74 -3.51 11.27
CA THR A 97 17.01 -3.51 9.83
C THR A 97 15.79 -3.15 8.98
N LEU A 98 14.59 -3.55 9.39
CA LEU A 98 13.35 -3.42 8.60
C LEU A 98 12.27 -2.57 9.31
N GLY A 99 12.38 -2.35 10.62
CA GLY A 99 11.41 -1.57 11.38
C GLY A 99 11.50 -0.07 11.15
N TRP A 100 12.68 0.42 10.77
CA TRP A 100 12.92 1.82 10.41
C TRP A 100 12.78 1.94 8.91
N GLY A 101 11.58 2.29 8.44
CA GLY A 101 11.24 2.45 7.03
C GLY A 101 11.96 3.60 6.31
N ASN A 102 13.17 3.98 6.76
CA ASN A 102 13.99 5.07 6.21
C ASN A 102 15.45 4.65 5.91
N LEU A 103 15.81 3.37 6.11
CA LEU A 103 17.19 2.93 5.93
C LEU A 103 17.48 2.62 4.45
N SER A 104 18.57 3.17 3.93
CA SER A 104 19.10 2.78 2.62
C SER A 104 19.59 1.35 2.62
N ILE A 105 19.56 0.71 1.45
CA ILE A 105 20.05 -0.67 1.26
C ILE A 105 21.45 -0.83 1.87
N ILE A 106 22.35 0.13 1.64
CA ILE A 106 23.70 0.12 2.21
C ILE A 106 23.64 0.11 3.75
N ARG A 107 22.86 1.01 4.36
CA ARG A 107 22.70 1.05 5.82
C ARG A 107 22.10 -0.24 6.37
N THR A 108 21.08 -0.79 5.70
CA THR A 108 20.44 -2.06 6.07
C THR A 108 21.44 -3.22 6.01
N LEU A 109 22.25 -3.30 4.96
CA LEU A 109 23.29 -4.32 4.83
C LEU A 109 24.40 -4.14 5.87
N SER A 110 24.89 -2.91 6.10
CA SER A 110 25.89 -2.61 7.13
C SER A 110 25.39 -2.99 8.52
N LEU A 111 24.15 -2.62 8.86
CA LEU A 111 23.53 -2.93 10.15
C LEU A 111 23.33 -4.44 10.32
N SER A 112 22.91 -5.13 9.26
CA SER A 112 22.77 -6.58 9.23
C SER A 112 24.12 -7.27 9.48
N LEU A 113 25.18 -6.81 8.82
CA LEU A 113 26.55 -7.32 9.01
C LEU A 113 27.03 -7.09 10.46
N ILE A 114 26.82 -5.89 11.00
CA ILE A 114 27.14 -5.57 12.41
C ILE A 114 26.39 -6.52 13.35
N CYS A 115 25.08 -6.72 13.14
CA CYS A 115 24.28 -7.64 13.95
C CYS A 115 24.82 -9.08 13.85
N CYS A 116 25.20 -9.56 12.65
CA CYS A 116 25.80 -10.88 12.46
C CYS A 116 27.11 -11.04 13.26
N ILE A 117 27.99 -10.03 13.23
CA ILE A 117 29.23 -10.03 14.01
C ILE A 117 28.92 -10.08 15.52
N ILE A 118 27.97 -9.25 15.98
CA ILE A 118 27.56 -9.22 17.40
C ILE A 118 26.94 -10.56 17.82
N VAL A 119 26.17 -11.23 16.95
CA VAL A 119 25.61 -12.56 17.20
C VAL A 119 26.72 -13.60 17.40
N ILE A 120 27.78 -13.58 16.58
CA ILE A 120 28.95 -14.46 16.73
C ILE A 120 29.64 -14.21 18.08
N LEU A 121 29.81 -12.94 18.45
CA LEU A 121 30.49 -12.53 19.68
C LEU A 121 29.56 -12.49 20.91
N ARG A 122 28.28 -12.86 20.77
CA ARG A 122 27.21 -12.66 21.77
C ARG A 122 27.57 -13.16 23.15
N LYS A 123 28.16 -14.35 23.25
CA LYS A 123 28.54 -14.95 24.54
C LYS A 123 29.65 -14.15 25.24
N LYS A 124 30.62 -13.66 24.46
CA LYS A 124 31.76 -12.87 24.97
C LYS A 124 31.34 -11.46 25.38
N LEU A 125 30.51 -10.81 24.56
CA LEU A 125 30.05 -9.44 24.78
C LEU A 125 29.07 -9.33 25.95
N PHE A 126 28.03 -10.17 25.97
CA PHE A 126 26.94 -10.02 26.93
C PHE A 126 27.09 -10.90 28.17
N LYS A 127 28.01 -11.87 28.17
CA LYS A 127 28.27 -12.79 29.29
C LYS A 127 27.01 -13.52 29.81
N ILE A 128 26.04 -13.72 28.91
CA ILE A 128 24.77 -14.40 29.17
C ILE A 128 24.73 -15.70 28.36
N SER A 129 24.43 -16.79 29.05
CA SER A 129 24.33 -18.13 28.46
C SER A 129 23.01 -18.78 28.85
N ILE A 130 22.53 -19.71 28.02
CA ILE A 130 21.35 -20.51 28.35
C ILE A 130 21.83 -21.83 28.93
N ILE A 131 21.39 -22.14 30.14
CA ILE A 131 21.73 -23.37 30.87
C ILE A 131 20.46 -24.18 31.15
N LYS A 132 20.60 -25.51 31.16
CA LYS A 132 19.54 -26.42 31.63
C LYS A 132 19.48 -26.33 33.15
N LYS A 133 18.28 -26.19 33.71
CA LYS A 133 18.03 -26.24 35.16
C LYS A 133 17.10 -27.39 35.49
N ARG A 134 17.09 -27.81 36.75
CA ARG A 134 16.02 -28.66 37.29
C ARG A 134 14.85 -27.73 37.60
N THR A 135 13.74 -27.87 36.88
CA THR A 135 12.52 -27.09 37.12
C THR A 135 11.56 -27.89 37.98
N LEU A 136 10.94 -27.23 38.95
CA LEU A 136 9.89 -27.83 39.78
C LEU A 136 8.62 -28.08 38.95
N PRO A 137 7.94 -29.24 39.11
CA PRO A 137 6.72 -29.58 38.37
C PRO A 137 5.64 -28.49 38.44
N LEU A 138 5.51 -27.79 39.57
CA LEU A 138 4.53 -26.71 39.75
C LEU A 138 4.81 -25.50 38.84
N VAL A 139 6.08 -25.12 38.67
CA VAL A 139 6.48 -23.99 37.81
C VAL A 139 6.22 -24.33 36.34
N TYR A 140 6.45 -25.59 35.97
CA TYR A 140 6.13 -26.12 34.65
C TYR A 140 4.62 -26.06 34.38
N LYS A 141 3.80 -26.60 35.30
CA LYS A 141 2.34 -26.59 35.19
C LYS A 141 1.81 -25.18 34.96
N ARG A 142 2.29 -24.21 35.76
CA ARG A 142 1.94 -22.79 35.59
C ARG A 142 2.31 -22.26 34.22
N ALA A 143 3.51 -22.56 33.70
CA ALA A 143 3.93 -22.09 32.37
C ALA A 143 3.05 -22.64 31.25
N VAL A 144 2.69 -23.93 31.29
CA VAL A 144 1.76 -24.53 30.30
C VAL A 144 0.36 -23.92 30.41
N SER A 145 -0.16 -23.74 31.63
CA SER A 145 -1.44 -23.07 31.85
C SER A 145 -1.43 -21.61 31.34
N THR A 146 -0.35 -20.86 31.60
CA THR A 146 -0.19 -19.50 31.09
C THR A 146 -0.18 -19.47 29.57
N TYR A 147 0.53 -20.39 28.90
CA TYR A 147 0.53 -20.48 27.44
C TYR A 147 -0.88 -20.74 26.88
N PHE A 148 -1.63 -21.66 27.50
CA PHE A 148 -3.00 -21.95 27.10
C PHE A 148 -3.93 -20.75 27.29
N ILE A 149 -3.84 -20.06 28.43
CA ILE A 149 -4.63 -18.85 28.70
C ILE A 149 -4.30 -17.77 27.66
N LEU A 150 -3.02 -17.54 27.37
CA LEU A 150 -2.60 -16.59 26.35
C LEU A 150 -3.20 -16.91 24.98
N LEU A 151 -3.18 -18.18 24.57
CA LEU A 151 -3.77 -18.64 23.31
C LEU A 151 -5.27 -18.30 23.24
N ILE A 152 -6.03 -18.66 24.26
CA ILE A 152 -7.49 -18.43 24.31
C ILE A 152 -7.81 -16.94 24.35
N VAL A 153 -7.17 -16.19 25.25
CA VAL A 153 -7.40 -14.74 25.40
C VAL A 153 -6.99 -14.00 24.13
N ALA A 154 -5.90 -14.38 23.47
CA ALA A 154 -5.48 -13.77 22.21
C ALA A 154 -6.44 -14.04 21.06
N PHE A 155 -7.04 -15.24 21.00
CA PHE A 155 -8.09 -15.55 20.03
C PHE A 155 -9.28 -14.62 20.19
N PHE A 156 -9.83 -14.52 21.41
CA PHE A 156 -10.95 -13.61 21.70
C PHE A 156 -10.58 -12.15 21.50
N ALA A 157 -9.40 -11.72 21.94
CA ALA A 157 -8.92 -10.35 21.72
C ALA A 157 -8.85 -10.02 20.23
N ARG A 158 -8.34 -10.92 19.38
CA ARG A 158 -8.27 -10.72 17.93
C ARG A 158 -9.65 -10.72 17.27
N ALA A 159 -10.57 -11.57 17.71
CA ALA A 159 -11.93 -11.61 17.20
C ALA A 159 -12.69 -10.32 17.56
N LEU A 160 -12.70 -9.95 18.85
CA LEU A 160 -13.34 -8.72 19.34
C LEU A 160 -12.72 -7.47 18.74
N ASN A 161 -11.39 -7.40 18.59
CA ASN A 161 -10.75 -6.23 17.99
C ASN A 161 -11.17 -6.05 16.53
N ALA A 162 -11.24 -7.14 15.75
CA ALA A 162 -11.76 -7.04 14.38
C ALA A 162 -13.23 -6.63 14.38
N GLU A 163 -14.08 -7.27 15.19
CA GLU A 163 -15.50 -6.91 15.26
C GLU A 163 -15.73 -5.43 15.63
N LEU A 164 -14.99 -4.92 16.60
CA LEU A 164 -15.16 -3.56 17.10
C LEU A 164 -14.54 -2.48 16.22
N THR A 165 -13.59 -2.83 15.36
CA THR A 165 -12.89 -1.86 14.51
C THR A 165 -13.25 -1.98 13.04
N TYR A 166 -13.68 -3.15 12.58
CA TYR A 166 -14.08 -3.39 11.20
C TYR A 166 -15.51 -2.89 10.98
N ASN A 167 -15.78 -2.33 9.80
CA ASN A 167 -17.11 -1.84 9.46
C ASN A 167 -17.88 -2.92 8.69
N HIS A 168 -19.07 -3.27 9.17
CA HIS A 168 -19.96 -4.28 8.57
C HIS A 168 -20.72 -3.76 7.35
N SER A 169 -20.41 -2.56 6.84
CA SER A 169 -21.10 -1.98 5.68
C SER A 169 -20.94 -2.79 4.40
N SER A 170 -19.97 -3.70 4.34
CA SER A 170 -19.86 -4.66 3.25
C SER A 170 -20.35 -6.05 3.70
N LYS A 171 -21.21 -6.67 2.89
CA LYS A 171 -21.70 -8.06 3.07
C LYS A 171 -20.59 -9.11 2.85
N GLU A 172 -19.36 -8.81 3.26
CA GLU A 172 -18.15 -9.47 2.77
C GLU A 172 -17.55 -10.45 3.77
N SER A 173 -16.70 -11.31 3.22
CA SER A 173 -16.15 -12.48 3.90
C SER A 173 -15.39 -12.12 5.17
N PHE A 174 -15.63 -12.85 6.26
CA PHE A 174 -14.80 -12.85 7.48
C PHE A 174 -13.29 -12.99 7.18
N LEU A 175 -12.93 -13.56 6.02
CA LEU A 175 -11.54 -13.68 5.57
C LEU A 175 -10.85 -12.34 5.29
N TYR A 176 -11.58 -11.24 5.09
CA TYR A 176 -11.03 -9.89 4.93
C TYR A 176 -11.09 -9.06 6.21
N ALA A 177 -11.80 -9.52 7.25
CA ALA A 177 -11.94 -8.84 8.51
C ALA A 177 -10.60 -8.84 9.29
N ARG A 178 -9.99 -7.67 9.42
CA ARG A 178 -8.81 -7.44 10.26
C ARG A 178 -8.97 -6.20 11.13
N PRO A 179 -8.28 -6.15 12.30
CA PRO A 179 -8.24 -4.95 13.10
C PRO A 179 -7.67 -3.79 12.28
N ARG A 180 -8.28 -2.63 12.43
CA ARG A 180 -7.89 -1.38 11.79
C ARG A 180 -7.97 -0.24 12.82
N PRO A 181 -7.56 1.00 12.50
CA PRO A 181 -7.79 2.13 13.40
C PRO A 181 -9.26 2.20 13.82
N SER A 182 -9.53 2.48 15.10
CA SER A 182 -10.90 2.61 15.59
C SER A 182 -11.48 3.98 15.21
N ALA A 183 -12.81 4.07 15.15
CA ALA A 183 -13.51 5.34 14.89
C ALA A 183 -13.06 6.45 15.86
N ASN A 184 -12.86 6.10 17.13
CA ASN A 184 -12.37 7.04 18.15
C ASN A 184 -10.92 7.50 17.88
N SER A 185 -10.03 6.60 17.46
CA SER A 185 -8.63 6.96 17.16
C SER A 185 -8.48 7.94 15.99
N VAL A 186 -9.51 8.05 15.13
CA VAL A 186 -9.53 8.96 13.97
C VAL A 186 -10.54 10.10 14.12
N LYS A 187 -11.07 10.33 15.33
CA LYS A 187 -12.10 11.36 15.61
C LYS A 187 -11.71 12.74 15.08
N VAL A 188 -10.44 13.14 15.25
CA VAL A 188 -9.93 14.44 14.77
C VAL A 188 -10.07 14.59 13.24
N TYR A 189 -9.88 13.50 12.50
CA TYR A 189 -10.03 13.48 11.04
C TYR A 189 -11.51 13.58 10.64
N ALA A 190 -12.37 12.77 11.26
CA ALA A 190 -13.81 12.83 11.00
C ALA A 190 -14.43 14.20 11.35
N ASP A 191 -14.01 14.80 12.47
CA ASP A 191 -14.49 16.14 12.87
C ASP A 191 -13.99 17.25 11.93
N PHE A 192 -12.78 17.12 11.37
CA PHE A 192 -12.32 18.01 10.31
C PHE A 192 -13.22 17.90 9.07
N LEU A 193 -13.51 16.67 8.61
CA LEU A 193 -14.34 16.44 7.43
C LEU A 193 -15.76 16.98 7.60
N LYS A 194 -16.36 16.91 8.79
CA LYS A 194 -17.71 17.48 9.01
C LYS A 194 -17.82 18.96 8.64
N ASN A 195 -16.73 19.72 8.78
CA ASN A 195 -16.73 21.17 8.66
C ASN A 195 -15.99 21.71 7.41
N ASN A 196 -15.14 20.91 6.76
CA ASN A 196 -14.21 21.40 5.73
C ASN A 196 -14.36 20.71 4.36
N ARG A 197 -15.45 19.95 4.16
CA ARG A 197 -15.73 19.29 2.88
C ARG A 197 -16.34 20.27 1.88
N GLN A 198 -15.99 20.07 0.62
CA GLN A 198 -16.56 20.78 -0.53
C GLN A 198 -17.02 19.76 -1.58
N ASP A 199 -17.92 20.18 -2.47
CA ASP A 199 -18.20 19.44 -3.69
C ASP A 199 -16.92 19.33 -4.54
N ILE A 200 -16.76 18.22 -5.27
CA ILE A 200 -15.53 17.95 -6.02
C ILE A 200 -15.35 18.95 -7.17
N ASN A 201 -16.39 19.22 -7.95
CA ASN A 201 -16.30 20.12 -9.08
C ASN A 201 -16.10 21.55 -8.58
N ASP A 202 -16.87 21.97 -7.58
CA ASP A 202 -16.73 23.31 -6.99
C ASP A 202 -15.32 23.54 -6.42
N TYR A 203 -14.76 22.53 -5.74
CA TYR A 203 -13.39 22.60 -5.23
C TYR A 203 -12.37 22.77 -6.34
N ILE A 204 -12.40 21.91 -7.37
CA ILE A 204 -11.42 21.95 -8.45
C ILE A 204 -11.55 23.22 -9.29
N LEU A 205 -12.78 23.66 -9.58
CA LEU A 205 -13.02 24.92 -10.29
C LEU A 205 -12.61 26.13 -9.45
N GLY A 206 -12.81 26.09 -8.13
CA GLY A 206 -12.29 27.09 -7.20
C GLY A 206 -10.76 27.17 -7.17
N LEU A 207 -10.04 26.05 -7.36
CA LEU A 207 -8.59 26.10 -7.52
C LEU A 207 -8.16 26.92 -8.75
N PHE A 208 -8.94 26.91 -9.84
CA PHE A 208 -8.64 27.69 -11.04
C PHE A 208 -8.81 29.21 -10.87
N GLU A 209 -9.30 29.68 -9.72
CA GLU A 209 -9.28 31.12 -9.37
C GLU A 209 -7.88 31.58 -8.94
N GLN A 210 -7.07 30.67 -8.39
CA GLN A 210 -5.73 30.95 -7.86
C GLN A 210 -4.61 30.35 -8.72
N TYR A 211 -4.89 29.21 -9.34
CA TYR A 211 -3.95 28.41 -10.11
C TYR A 211 -4.35 28.39 -11.59
N ASP A 212 -3.35 28.37 -12.46
CA ASP A 212 -3.58 28.29 -13.90
C ASP A 212 -3.65 26.81 -14.33
N HIS A 213 -2.90 25.93 -13.66
CA HIS A 213 -2.87 24.50 -13.99
C HIS A 213 -3.17 23.64 -12.76
N VAL A 214 -4.10 22.70 -12.90
CA VAL A 214 -4.44 21.75 -11.84
C VAL A 214 -4.02 20.35 -12.27
N ILE A 215 -3.13 19.74 -11.49
CA ILE A 215 -2.73 18.35 -11.68
C ILE A 215 -3.66 17.46 -10.86
N LEU A 216 -4.28 16.48 -11.51
CA LEU A 216 -4.94 15.36 -10.83
C LEU A 216 -4.00 14.17 -10.79
N CYS A 217 -3.73 13.71 -9.58
CA CYS A 217 -2.99 12.50 -9.31
C CYS A 217 -3.93 11.30 -9.38
N GLU A 218 -3.89 10.62 -10.51
CA GLU A 218 -4.67 9.43 -10.82
C GLU A 218 -4.39 8.30 -9.81
N ARG A 219 -5.40 7.46 -9.56
CA ARG A 219 -5.28 6.19 -8.84
C ARG A 219 -4.53 5.15 -9.68
N ALA A 220 -4.73 3.87 -9.37
CA ALA A 220 -4.27 2.78 -10.24
C ALA A 220 -4.90 2.94 -11.63
N HIS A 221 -4.09 2.81 -12.69
CA HIS A 221 -4.52 3.03 -14.08
C HIS A 221 -5.70 2.16 -14.55
N ARG A 222 -5.99 1.06 -13.83
CA ARG A 222 -7.12 0.16 -14.13
C ARG A 222 -8.42 0.59 -13.46
N GLU A 223 -8.38 1.56 -12.54
CA GLU A 223 -9.51 1.96 -11.74
C GLU A 223 -10.50 2.77 -12.58
N MET A 224 -11.72 2.25 -12.70
CA MET A 224 -12.80 2.77 -13.55
C MET A 224 -13.48 3.99 -12.93
N THR A 225 -13.78 3.95 -11.64
CA THR A 225 -14.72 4.89 -11.05
C THR A 225 -14.19 6.31 -11.01
N GLN A 226 -12.87 6.51 -10.86
CA GLN A 226 -12.26 7.83 -10.97
C GLN A 226 -12.55 8.51 -12.31
N TYR A 227 -12.70 7.77 -13.42
CA TYR A 227 -12.98 8.36 -14.72
C TYR A 227 -14.44 8.79 -14.87
N ASP A 228 -15.37 8.28 -14.05
CA ASP A 228 -16.71 8.84 -13.95
C ASP A 228 -16.68 10.22 -13.27
N MET A 229 -15.84 10.36 -12.23
CA MET A 229 -15.62 11.66 -11.56
C MET A 229 -14.90 12.64 -12.49
N ILE A 230 -13.83 12.22 -13.17
CA ILE A 230 -13.11 13.07 -14.12
C ILE A 230 -14.06 13.49 -15.24
N TYR A 231 -14.85 12.56 -15.79
CA TYR A 231 -15.84 12.90 -16.81
C TYR A 231 -16.84 13.94 -16.32
N ASN A 232 -17.38 13.79 -15.11
CA ASN A 232 -18.29 14.76 -14.51
C ASN A 232 -17.64 16.16 -14.39
N LEU A 233 -16.38 16.23 -13.96
CA LEU A 233 -15.63 17.48 -13.85
C LEU A 233 -15.41 18.13 -15.22
N VAL A 234 -14.87 17.39 -16.19
CA VAL A 234 -14.47 17.98 -17.48
C VAL A 234 -15.65 18.33 -18.38
N THR A 235 -16.83 17.80 -18.09
CA THR A 235 -18.08 18.13 -18.79
C THR A 235 -18.96 19.15 -18.05
N ASP A 236 -18.51 19.63 -16.88
CA ASP A 236 -19.14 20.76 -16.19
C ASP A 236 -19.08 22.00 -17.11
N PRO A 237 -20.19 22.72 -17.36
CA PRO A 237 -20.20 23.89 -18.23
C PRO A 237 -19.13 24.93 -17.88
N ARG A 238 -18.85 25.12 -16.58
CA ARG A 238 -17.81 26.04 -16.10
C ARG A 238 -16.42 25.59 -16.54
N PHE A 239 -16.15 24.28 -16.50
CA PHE A 239 -14.89 23.71 -16.98
C PHE A 239 -14.74 23.90 -18.49
N VAL A 240 -15.80 23.61 -19.24
CA VAL A 240 -15.83 23.73 -20.71
C VAL A 240 -15.58 25.18 -21.14
N ASP A 241 -16.18 26.14 -20.42
CA ASP A 241 -16.08 27.55 -20.75
C ASP A 241 -14.75 28.19 -20.34
N GLU A 242 -14.20 27.81 -19.18
CA GLU A 242 -13.03 28.49 -18.61
C GLU A 242 -11.70 27.74 -18.78
N VAL A 243 -11.74 26.41 -18.88
CA VAL A 243 -10.54 25.56 -18.90
C VAL A 243 -10.39 24.87 -20.25
N GLY A 244 -11.35 24.04 -20.64
CA GLY A 244 -11.45 23.40 -21.97
C GLY A 244 -10.29 22.47 -22.40
N ASN A 245 -9.21 22.37 -21.62
CA ASN A 245 -7.98 21.66 -22.00
C ASN A 245 -7.58 20.63 -20.94
N VAL A 246 -7.42 19.38 -21.38
CA VAL A 246 -7.06 18.25 -20.51
C VAL A 246 -5.80 17.56 -21.06
N PHE A 247 -4.68 17.69 -20.35
CA PHE A 247 -3.50 16.89 -20.61
C PHE A 247 -3.58 15.53 -19.89
N THR A 248 -3.00 14.50 -20.48
CA THR A 248 -2.99 13.14 -19.91
C THR A 248 -1.69 12.41 -20.19
N GLU A 249 -1.21 11.65 -19.20
CA GLU A 249 -0.10 10.70 -19.37
C GLU A 249 -0.40 9.63 -20.44
N ILE A 250 -1.66 9.24 -20.57
CA ILE A 250 -2.03 8.04 -21.35
C ILE A 250 -2.12 8.40 -22.84
N GLY A 251 -1.11 7.99 -23.59
CA GLY A 251 -1.02 8.17 -25.04
C GLY A 251 0.18 9.00 -25.45
N ASN A 252 0.46 9.05 -26.74
CA ASN A 252 1.62 9.75 -27.28
C ASN A 252 1.24 11.05 -27.99
N VAL A 253 2.12 12.06 -27.94
CA VAL A 253 1.92 13.38 -28.56
C VAL A 253 1.66 13.29 -30.06
N GLU A 254 2.25 12.30 -30.74
CA GLU A 254 2.10 12.09 -32.18
C GLU A 254 0.67 11.67 -32.57
N SER A 255 -0.13 11.18 -31.63
CA SER A 255 -1.49 10.70 -31.85
C SER A 255 -2.56 11.77 -31.63
N ARG A 256 -2.19 13.01 -31.28
CA ARG A 256 -3.15 14.10 -31.00
C ARG A 256 -4.02 14.41 -32.23
N ASP A 257 -3.43 14.55 -33.41
CA ASP A 257 -4.18 14.83 -34.65
C ASP A 257 -5.09 13.67 -35.05
N ALA A 258 -4.62 12.43 -34.87
CA ALA A 258 -5.43 11.25 -35.10
C ALA A 258 -6.66 11.20 -34.17
N TYR A 259 -6.50 11.59 -32.89
CA TYR A 259 -7.64 11.71 -31.98
C TYR A 259 -8.58 12.85 -32.35
N LYS A 260 -8.05 14.03 -32.74
CA LYS A 260 -8.88 15.13 -33.25
C LYS A 260 -9.69 14.70 -34.47
N ALA A 261 -9.10 13.93 -35.38
CA ALA A 261 -9.79 13.34 -36.53
C ALA A 261 -10.87 12.32 -36.13
N PHE A 262 -10.59 11.43 -35.17
CA PHE A 262 -11.57 10.51 -34.60
C PHE A 262 -12.77 11.27 -34.00
N VAL A 263 -12.51 12.26 -33.16
CA VAL A 263 -13.57 13.07 -32.51
C VAL A 263 -14.37 13.88 -33.53
N GLY A 264 -13.75 14.35 -34.61
CA GLY A 264 -14.41 15.11 -35.67
C GLY A 264 -15.20 14.29 -36.69
N THR A 265 -15.16 12.95 -36.60
CA THR A 265 -15.82 12.05 -37.55
C THR A 265 -17.21 11.65 -37.06
N ASN A 266 -18.24 11.85 -37.89
CA ASN A 266 -19.58 11.32 -37.61
C ASN A 266 -19.66 9.84 -38.04
N TYR A 267 -19.57 8.93 -37.06
CA TYR A 267 -19.69 7.50 -37.32
C TYR A 267 -21.15 7.06 -37.49
N ALA A 268 -21.37 6.05 -38.34
CA ALA A 268 -22.72 5.60 -38.70
C ALA A 268 -23.46 4.87 -37.55
N ASN A 269 -22.72 4.22 -36.64
CA ASN A 269 -23.27 3.47 -35.51
C ASN A 269 -22.20 3.20 -34.45
N GLU A 270 -22.63 2.68 -33.30
CA GLU A 270 -21.78 2.32 -32.15
C GLU A 270 -20.64 1.38 -32.51
N SER A 271 -20.90 0.36 -33.33
CA SER A 271 -19.87 -0.60 -33.74
C SER A 271 -18.74 0.07 -34.52
N ALA A 272 -19.06 1.07 -35.36
CA ALA A 272 -18.05 1.83 -36.09
C ALA A 272 -17.22 2.72 -35.14
N VAL A 273 -17.85 3.33 -34.14
CA VAL A 273 -17.14 4.08 -33.08
C VAL A 273 -16.17 3.15 -32.35
N ASP A 274 -16.63 1.98 -31.91
CA ASP A 274 -15.82 1.02 -31.16
C ASP A 274 -14.64 0.48 -31.96
N SER A 275 -14.85 0.09 -33.22
CA SER A 275 -13.78 -0.38 -34.10
C SER A 275 -12.73 0.72 -34.37
N CYS A 276 -13.17 1.95 -34.67
CA CYS A 276 -12.24 3.05 -34.93
C CYS A 276 -11.50 3.48 -33.67
N LEU A 277 -12.18 3.57 -32.52
CA LEU A 277 -11.53 3.91 -31.25
C LEU A 277 -10.54 2.83 -30.82
N SER A 278 -10.89 1.56 -31.00
CA SER A 278 -10.00 0.45 -30.69
C SER A 278 -8.73 0.48 -31.54
N SER A 279 -8.88 0.75 -32.85
CA SER A 279 -7.72 0.93 -33.74
C SER A 279 -6.86 2.14 -33.35
N PHE A 280 -7.50 3.28 -33.02
CA PHE A 280 -6.80 4.44 -32.47
C PHE A 280 -6.03 4.08 -31.20
N MET A 281 -6.63 3.35 -30.27
CA MET A 281 -5.98 2.93 -29.03
C MET A 281 -4.76 2.05 -29.30
N VAL A 282 -4.82 1.14 -30.28
CA VAL A 282 -3.66 0.31 -30.68
C VAL A 282 -2.50 1.14 -31.24
N ASP A 283 -2.79 2.24 -31.92
CA ASP A 283 -1.78 3.17 -32.44
C ASP A 283 -1.27 4.14 -31.35
N ASN A 284 -2.16 4.58 -30.46
CA ASN A 284 -1.89 5.54 -29.36
C ASN A 284 -1.23 4.87 -28.14
N GLN A 285 -0.15 4.12 -28.37
CA GLN A 285 0.63 3.46 -27.33
C GLN A 285 1.87 4.28 -26.96
N SER A 286 2.24 4.30 -25.67
CA SER A 286 3.45 4.95 -25.19
C SER A 286 4.53 3.94 -24.77
N VAL A 287 4.62 3.62 -23.48
CA VAL A 287 5.62 2.71 -22.91
C VAL A 287 5.22 1.23 -22.98
N HIS A 288 3.93 0.92 -23.06
CA HIS A 288 3.46 -0.45 -23.10
C HIS A 288 3.31 -0.97 -24.53
N LEU A 289 3.34 -2.30 -24.69
CA LEU A 289 2.97 -2.95 -25.95
C LEU A 289 1.48 -2.69 -26.27
N LEU A 290 0.64 -2.85 -25.26
CA LEU A 290 -0.79 -2.64 -25.31
C LEU A 290 -1.21 -1.99 -23.98
N TRP A 291 -2.08 -0.99 -24.06
CA TRP A 291 -2.75 -0.37 -22.93
C TRP A 291 -4.19 -0.88 -22.86
N PRO A 292 -4.47 -1.94 -22.10
CA PRO A 292 -5.76 -2.63 -22.16
C PRO A 292 -6.80 -2.03 -21.21
N ASN A 293 -6.53 -0.90 -20.54
CA ASN A 293 -7.38 -0.45 -19.44
C ASN A 293 -8.72 0.08 -19.98
N THR A 294 -9.82 -0.54 -19.55
CA THR A 294 -11.18 -0.26 -20.04
C THR A 294 -11.59 1.18 -19.77
N ASN A 295 -11.16 1.73 -18.64
CA ASN A 295 -11.51 3.07 -18.19
C ASN A 295 -11.15 4.15 -19.20
N TRP A 296 -9.98 4.03 -19.83
CA TRP A 296 -9.49 5.01 -20.79
C TRP A 296 -10.24 4.91 -22.12
N PHE A 297 -10.51 3.69 -22.60
CA PHE A 297 -11.35 3.46 -23.78
C PHE A 297 -12.74 4.09 -23.59
N GLU A 298 -13.41 3.77 -22.48
CA GLU A 298 -14.74 4.30 -22.17
C GLU A 298 -14.72 5.82 -21.97
N PHE A 299 -13.69 6.37 -21.34
CA PHE A 299 -13.55 7.82 -21.19
C PHE A 299 -13.43 8.52 -22.55
N LEU A 300 -12.53 8.06 -23.43
CA LEU A 300 -12.37 8.66 -24.76
C LEU A 300 -13.65 8.54 -25.61
N LYS A 301 -14.39 7.44 -25.48
CA LYS A 301 -15.69 7.24 -26.12
C LYS A 301 -16.75 8.21 -25.59
N LYS A 302 -16.84 8.39 -24.26
CA LYS A 302 -17.73 9.39 -23.65
C LYS A 302 -17.38 10.81 -24.10
N MET A 303 -16.08 11.13 -24.22
CA MET A 303 -15.62 12.43 -24.73
C MET A 303 -15.95 12.64 -26.21
N TYR A 304 -15.88 11.58 -27.04
CA TYR A 304 -16.36 11.64 -28.43
C TYR A 304 -17.84 12.06 -28.49
N TYR A 305 -18.70 11.42 -27.70
CA TYR A 305 -20.12 11.76 -27.67
C TYR A 305 -20.39 13.15 -27.11
N PHE A 306 -19.67 13.55 -26.06
CA PHE A 306 -19.77 14.89 -25.51
C PHE A 306 -19.42 15.95 -26.56
N ASN A 307 -18.24 15.84 -27.19
CA ASN A 307 -17.73 16.82 -28.15
C ASN A 307 -18.51 16.88 -29.49
N ASN A 308 -19.23 15.82 -29.87
CA ASN A 308 -20.09 15.85 -31.05
C ASN A 308 -21.46 16.49 -30.79
N ASN A 309 -21.88 16.55 -29.53
CA ASN A 309 -23.17 17.11 -29.12
C ASN A 309 -23.07 18.57 -28.61
N HIS A 310 -21.88 19.17 -28.62
CA HIS A 310 -21.64 20.51 -28.10
C HIS A 310 -20.75 21.34 -29.04
N ASP A 311 -21.05 22.64 -29.15
CA ASP A 311 -20.27 23.57 -29.97
C ASP A 311 -18.88 23.83 -29.38
N LYS A 312 -18.81 24.04 -28.06
CA LYS A 312 -17.56 24.11 -27.32
C LYS A 312 -17.10 22.70 -26.96
N LYS A 313 -15.87 22.39 -27.32
CA LYS A 313 -15.27 21.08 -27.15
C LYS A 313 -14.21 21.14 -26.06
N VAL A 314 -14.03 20.00 -25.38
CA VAL A 314 -12.90 19.77 -24.49
C VAL A 314 -11.80 19.09 -25.27
N GLU A 315 -10.62 19.70 -25.32
CA GLU A 315 -9.45 19.12 -25.97
C GLU A 315 -8.74 18.13 -25.03
N ILE A 316 -8.55 16.90 -25.50
CA ILE A 316 -7.72 15.88 -24.84
C ILE A 316 -6.33 15.88 -25.49
N LEU A 317 -5.30 16.14 -24.69
CA LEU A 317 -3.93 16.36 -25.14
C LEU A 317 -3.00 15.30 -24.50
N PHE A 318 -2.60 14.30 -25.26
CA PHE A 318 -1.65 13.28 -24.78
C PHE A 318 -0.26 13.88 -24.57
N SER A 319 0.43 13.57 -23.48
CA SER A 319 1.73 14.19 -23.16
C SER A 319 2.93 13.26 -23.29
N ASP A 320 2.74 11.95 -23.33
CA ASP A 320 3.86 11.01 -23.45
C ASP A 320 4.35 10.89 -24.89
N ARG A 321 5.36 10.06 -25.13
CA ARG A 321 5.83 9.72 -26.48
C ARG A 321 5.75 8.23 -26.74
N ASN A 322 5.89 7.84 -28.01
CA ASN A 322 5.99 6.43 -28.36
C ASN A 322 7.38 5.85 -27.98
N TRP A 323 7.45 5.01 -26.96
CA TRP A 323 8.71 4.45 -26.41
C TRP A 323 9.08 3.08 -27.00
N ILE A 324 9.03 2.95 -28.33
CA ILE A 324 9.71 1.84 -29.02
C ILE A 324 11.21 1.95 -28.73
N GLU A 325 11.79 3.15 -28.87
CA GLU A 325 13.16 3.42 -28.46
C GLU A 325 13.24 3.79 -26.97
N ARG A 326 13.90 2.93 -26.19
CA ARG A 326 13.92 3.00 -24.71
C ARG A 326 15.16 3.67 -24.11
N LYS A 327 16.09 4.16 -24.93
CA LYS A 327 17.38 4.72 -24.47
C LYS A 327 17.22 5.87 -23.48
N GLU A 328 16.17 6.67 -23.63
CA GLU A 328 15.93 7.88 -22.82
C GLU A 328 14.77 7.69 -21.83
N LEU A 329 14.34 6.45 -21.55
CA LEU A 329 13.17 6.21 -20.70
C LEU A 329 13.34 6.79 -19.27
N ASN A 330 14.58 6.96 -18.82
CA ASN A 330 14.91 7.63 -17.55
C ASN A 330 14.54 9.13 -17.55
N PHE A 331 14.33 9.74 -18.72
CA PHE A 331 13.90 11.13 -18.90
C PHE A 331 12.41 11.25 -19.26
N ARG A 332 11.63 10.16 -19.12
CA ARG A 332 10.21 10.15 -19.48
C ARG A 332 9.43 11.28 -18.82
N ASP A 333 9.63 11.50 -17.53
CA ASP A 333 8.97 12.56 -16.77
C ASP A 333 9.28 13.98 -17.27
N SER A 334 10.56 14.27 -17.57
CA SER A 334 10.93 15.58 -18.12
C SER A 334 10.39 15.78 -19.52
N ILE A 335 10.38 14.73 -20.36
CA ILE A 335 9.85 14.80 -21.71
C ILE A 335 8.33 15.02 -21.70
N MET A 336 7.59 14.31 -20.83
CA MET A 336 6.15 14.55 -20.66
C MET A 336 5.86 15.98 -20.22
N ALA A 337 6.62 16.49 -19.25
CA ALA A 337 6.49 17.86 -18.80
C ALA A 337 6.82 18.86 -19.92
N ASP A 338 7.90 18.67 -20.66
CA ASP A 338 8.30 19.54 -21.77
C ASP A 338 7.22 19.59 -22.85
N ASN A 339 6.61 18.44 -23.19
CA ASN A 339 5.49 18.38 -24.12
C ASN A 339 4.29 19.20 -23.62
N ILE A 340 3.95 19.13 -22.34
CA ILE A 340 2.87 19.92 -21.73
C ILE A 340 3.21 21.41 -21.75
N ILE A 341 4.39 21.78 -21.26
CA ILE A 341 4.86 23.16 -21.12
C ILE A 341 4.94 23.84 -22.50
N ASN A 342 5.48 23.14 -23.49
CA ASN A 342 5.61 23.67 -24.84
C ASN A 342 4.25 23.88 -25.49
N THR A 343 3.31 22.94 -25.36
CA THR A 343 1.95 23.10 -25.86
C THR A 343 1.21 24.25 -25.17
N ILE A 344 1.32 24.37 -23.84
CA ILE A 344 0.72 25.50 -23.10
C ILE A 344 1.22 26.84 -23.64
N LYS A 345 2.53 26.94 -23.90
CA LYS A 345 3.16 28.17 -24.39
C LYS A 345 2.85 28.45 -25.86
N SER A 346 2.91 27.45 -26.74
CA SER A 346 2.68 27.62 -28.18
C SER A 346 1.23 27.97 -28.48
N ASP A 347 0.30 27.33 -27.76
CA ASP A 347 -1.13 27.42 -28.03
C ASP A 347 -1.80 28.48 -27.13
N SER A 348 -1.00 29.16 -26.30
CA SER A 348 -1.45 30.20 -25.35
C SER A 348 -2.57 29.71 -24.42
N ILE A 349 -2.43 28.49 -23.90
CA ILE A 349 -3.41 27.88 -23.00
C ILE A 349 -3.31 28.54 -21.63
N ASN A 350 -4.36 29.27 -21.23
CA ASN A 350 -4.40 29.98 -19.95
C ASN A 350 -4.67 29.05 -18.76
N LYS A 351 -5.57 28.08 -18.93
CA LYS A 351 -5.94 27.12 -17.87
C LYS A 351 -5.90 25.70 -18.40
N SER A 352 -5.43 24.74 -17.60
CA SER A 352 -5.47 23.33 -17.98
C SER A 352 -5.61 22.37 -16.79
N LEU A 353 -6.31 21.26 -17.04
CA LEU A 353 -6.28 20.08 -16.19
C LEU A 353 -5.20 19.13 -16.70
N ILE A 354 -4.39 18.56 -15.80
CA ILE A 354 -3.31 17.64 -16.16
C ILE A 354 -3.48 16.34 -15.37
N ILE A 355 -3.75 15.23 -16.04
CA ILE A 355 -3.99 13.93 -15.41
C ILE A 355 -2.71 13.10 -15.51
N MET A 356 -2.14 12.74 -14.36
CA MET A 356 -0.90 11.97 -14.26
C MET A 356 -1.07 10.84 -13.24
N ASN A 357 -0.46 9.68 -13.49
CA ASN A 357 -0.37 8.64 -12.47
C ASN A 357 0.29 9.17 -11.19
N TYR A 358 0.01 8.50 -10.07
CA TYR A 358 0.53 8.84 -8.75
C TYR A 358 1.98 9.33 -8.73
N ARG A 359 2.93 8.64 -9.38
CA ARG A 359 4.33 9.09 -9.34
C ARG A 359 4.58 10.32 -10.20
N HIS A 360 4.04 10.33 -11.41
CA HIS A 360 4.22 11.40 -12.39
C HIS A 360 3.59 12.73 -11.91
N ALA A 361 2.54 12.67 -11.08
CA ALA A 361 1.86 13.82 -10.53
C ALA A 361 2.64 14.54 -9.41
N TYR A 362 3.59 13.89 -8.74
CA TYR A 362 4.23 14.48 -7.56
C TYR A 362 4.99 15.77 -7.88
N LEU A 363 4.88 16.76 -6.98
CA LEU A 363 5.66 18.01 -7.05
C LEU A 363 7.07 17.86 -6.47
N THR A 364 7.62 16.64 -6.49
CA THR A 364 8.95 16.32 -5.97
C THR A 364 9.96 16.10 -7.11
N PRO A 365 11.26 16.40 -6.93
CA PRO A 365 12.25 16.32 -7.99
C PRO A 365 12.23 15.00 -8.79
N GLY A 366 12.31 15.12 -10.12
CA GLY A 366 12.36 13.99 -11.04
C GLY A 366 11.01 13.50 -11.58
N ASN A 367 9.89 14.10 -11.16
CA ASN A 367 8.56 13.75 -11.65
C ASN A 367 7.98 14.86 -12.56
N CYS A 368 7.07 14.51 -13.47
CA CYS A 368 6.46 15.43 -14.43
C CYS A 368 5.84 16.67 -13.74
N GLY A 369 5.04 16.46 -12.69
CA GLY A 369 4.42 17.55 -11.93
C GLY A 369 5.42 18.55 -11.34
N TYR A 370 6.59 18.08 -10.90
CA TYR A 370 7.66 18.95 -10.45
C TYR A 370 8.19 19.84 -11.59
N PHE A 371 8.47 19.30 -12.78
CA PHE A 371 8.95 20.09 -13.91
C PHE A 371 7.91 21.13 -14.38
N VAL A 372 6.63 20.74 -14.40
CA VAL A 372 5.52 21.66 -14.71
C VAL A 372 5.44 22.79 -13.68
N SER A 373 5.42 22.48 -12.38
CA SER A 373 5.36 23.49 -11.31
C SER A 373 6.57 24.44 -11.28
N ARG A 374 7.76 23.96 -11.67
CA ARG A 374 8.95 24.79 -11.83
C ARG A 374 8.86 25.76 -13.02
N SER A 375 8.12 25.37 -14.06
CA SER A 375 7.90 26.20 -15.25
C SER A 375 6.81 27.24 -15.06
N PHE A 376 5.88 26.99 -14.13
CA PHE A 376 4.79 27.90 -13.76
C PHE A 376 4.76 28.14 -12.23
N PRO A 377 5.75 28.86 -11.65
CA PRO A 377 5.88 29.00 -10.20
C PRO A 377 4.66 29.66 -9.56
N GLY A 378 4.10 29.02 -8.53
CA GLY A 378 2.93 29.52 -7.80
C GLY A 378 1.61 29.43 -8.58
N LYS A 379 1.61 28.81 -9.76
CA LYS A 379 0.45 28.70 -10.67
C LYS A 379 -0.04 27.27 -10.87
N VAL A 380 0.53 26.31 -10.14
CA VAL A 380 0.17 24.90 -10.22
C VAL A 380 -0.38 24.39 -8.89
N ALA A 381 -1.56 23.79 -8.92
CA ALA A 381 -2.09 22.97 -7.85
C ALA A 381 -1.93 21.49 -8.18
N ASN A 382 -1.83 20.64 -7.15
CA ASN A 382 -1.76 19.18 -7.31
C ASN A 382 -2.70 18.51 -6.32
N VAL A 383 -3.63 17.70 -6.83
CA VAL A 383 -4.72 17.12 -6.04
C VAL A 383 -4.66 15.60 -6.08
N LEU A 384 -4.59 14.98 -4.90
CA LEU A 384 -4.58 13.54 -4.74
C LEU A 384 -6.00 12.98 -4.71
N ILE A 385 -6.30 12.02 -5.59
CA ILE A 385 -7.54 11.25 -5.48
C ILE A 385 -7.31 10.07 -4.53
N ASN A 386 -8.25 9.79 -3.61
CA ASN A 386 -8.11 8.74 -2.61
C ASN A 386 -7.73 7.41 -3.24
N THR A 387 -6.71 6.78 -2.67
CA THR A 387 -5.98 5.69 -3.31
C THR A 387 -5.28 4.84 -2.25
N CYS A 388 -4.45 3.92 -2.70
CA CYS A 388 -3.69 2.95 -1.93
C CYS A 388 -2.20 3.12 -2.19
N LYS A 389 -1.36 2.52 -1.33
CA LYS A 389 0.09 2.45 -1.49
C LYS A 389 0.54 1.06 -1.90
N ALA A 390 1.66 1.00 -2.59
CA ALA A 390 2.30 -0.27 -2.90
C ALA A 390 2.93 -0.90 -1.65
N TYR A 391 2.72 -2.20 -1.44
CA TYR A 391 3.27 -2.95 -0.33
C TYR A 391 4.73 -3.32 -0.64
N LEU A 392 5.66 -2.56 -0.06
CA LEU A 392 7.10 -2.67 -0.32
C LEU A 392 7.65 -4.12 -0.32
N PRO A 393 7.30 -5.02 0.62
CA PRO A 393 7.78 -6.39 0.57
C PRO A 393 7.34 -7.16 -0.70
N ALA A 394 6.12 -6.91 -1.21
CA ALA A 394 5.69 -7.50 -2.46
C ALA A 394 6.51 -6.97 -3.64
N ILE A 395 6.77 -5.65 -3.68
CA ILE A 395 7.58 -5.01 -4.72
C ILE A 395 8.98 -5.64 -4.78
N ILE A 396 9.62 -5.83 -3.63
CA ILE A 396 10.95 -6.46 -3.53
C ILE A 396 10.93 -7.90 -4.08
N MET A 397 9.79 -8.60 -3.99
CA MET A 397 9.58 -9.94 -4.53
C MET A 397 9.09 -9.93 -6.00
N GLY A 398 9.10 -8.77 -6.67
CA GLY A 398 8.63 -8.63 -8.05
C GLY A 398 7.12 -8.75 -8.21
N LYS A 399 6.35 -8.50 -7.14
CA LYS A 399 4.88 -8.50 -7.14
C LYS A 399 4.33 -7.11 -6.85
N GLU A 400 3.22 -6.77 -7.48
CA GLU A 400 2.45 -5.58 -7.13
C GLU A 400 1.32 -5.99 -6.20
N MET A 401 1.31 -5.44 -4.99
CA MET A 401 0.24 -5.62 -4.02
C MET A 401 -0.04 -4.27 -3.40
N MET A 402 -1.30 -3.88 -3.37
CA MET A 402 -1.71 -2.57 -2.87
C MET A 402 -2.32 -2.72 -1.47
N VAL A 403 -2.09 -1.72 -0.62
CA VAL A 403 -2.65 -1.64 0.73
C VAL A 403 -3.13 -0.22 1.02
N PRO A 404 -4.10 -0.04 1.93
CA PRO A 404 -4.55 1.30 2.30
C PRO A 404 -3.41 2.20 2.79
N ILE A 405 -3.45 3.48 2.42
CA ILE A 405 -2.53 4.49 2.95
C ILE A 405 -2.77 4.69 4.44
N GLN A 406 -1.72 5.06 5.18
CA GLN A 406 -1.78 5.26 6.63
C GLN A 406 -2.42 4.07 7.39
N ASP A 407 -2.25 2.84 6.88
CA ASP A 407 -2.81 1.60 7.43
C ASP A 407 -4.34 1.61 7.58
N GLY A 408 -5.04 2.35 6.72
CA GLY A 408 -6.51 2.43 6.70
C GLY A 408 -7.08 3.54 7.59
N LYS A 409 -6.23 4.38 8.17
CA LYS A 409 -6.65 5.47 9.07
C LYS A 409 -7.59 6.46 8.38
N TRP A 410 -7.29 6.81 7.13
CA TRP A 410 -8.10 7.75 6.36
C TRP A 410 -9.43 7.11 5.97
N ASP A 411 -9.43 5.84 5.56
CA ASP A 411 -10.64 5.08 5.21
C ASP A 411 -11.63 5.04 6.38
N VAL A 412 -11.17 4.75 7.60
CA VAL A 412 -12.03 4.77 8.80
C VAL A 412 -12.59 6.17 9.10
N ALA A 413 -11.84 7.22 8.78
CA ALA A 413 -12.34 8.60 8.94
C ALA A 413 -13.43 8.91 7.91
N PHE A 414 -13.24 8.50 6.65
CA PHE A 414 -14.21 8.71 5.58
C PHE A 414 -15.51 7.93 5.83
N GLU A 415 -15.42 6.72 6.37
CA GLU A 415 -16.60 5.91 6.69
C GLU A 415 -17.48 6.49 7.81
N GLN A 416 -16.94 7.36 8.66
CA GLN A 416 -17.74 8.10 9.65
C GLN A 416 -18.57 9.23 9.02
N ILE A 417 -18.38 9.47 7.73
CA ILE A 417 -19.00 10.51 6.94
C ILE A 417 -19.80 9.83 5.82
N PRO A 418 -21.02 9.35 6.11
CA PRO A 418 -21.81 8.59 5.14
C PRO A 418 -22.12 9.42 3.88
N ASP A 419 -22.29 8.70 2.76
CA ASP A 419 -22.97 9.17 1.55
C ASP A 419 -22.39 10.41 0.87
N SER A 420 -21.07 10.62 0.89
CA SER A 420 -20.51 11.80 0.21
C SER A 420 -19.19 11.52 -0.48
N CYS A 421 -19.14 11.91 -1.75
CA CYS A 421 -17.91 12.23 -2.44
C CYS A 421 -17.61 13.71 -2.18
N TYR A 422 -16.37 14.05 -1.89
CA TYR A 422 -16.00 15.42 -1.50
C TYR A 422 -14.52 15.67 -1.73
N ALA A 423 -14.15 16.94 -1.72
CA ALA A 423 -12.77 17.39 -1.71
C ALA A 423 -12.48 18.32 -0.53
N PHE A 424 -11.21 18.48 -0.20
CA PHE A 424 -10.73 19.40 0.83
C PHE A 424 -9.24 19.73 0.64
N ASP A 425 -8.80 20.86 1.21
CA ASP A 425 -7.39 21.24 1.24
C ASP A 425 -6.59 20.41 2.21
N LEU A 426 -5.40 19.96 1.79
CA LEU A 426 -4.49 19.24 2.68
C LEU A 426 -3.80 20.17 3.66
N LYS A 427 -3.48 21.39 3.24
CA LYS A 427 -2.83 22.39 4.09
C LYS A 427 -3.63 22.64 5.36
N SER A 428 -2.98 22.51 6.52
CA SER A 428 -3.62 22.68 7.85
C SER A 428 -4.71 21.65 8.19
N SER A 429 -4.85 20.58 7.39
CA SER A 429 -5.72 19.45 7.73
C SER A 429 -4.96 18.38 8.52
N PRO A 430 -5.65 17.55 9.33
CA PRO A 430 -5.01 16.41 9.98
C PRO A 430 -4.47 15.38 8.97
N PHE A 431 -5.04 15.32 7.76
CA PHE A 431 -4.60 14.48 6.65
C PHE A 431 -3.27 15.00 6.07
N GLY A 432 -3.19 16.30 5.80
CA GLY A 432 -1.99 16.93 5.28
C GLY A 432 -0.79 16.83 6.21
N ASN A 433 -1.03 16.81 7.53
CA ASN A 433 0.03 16.67 8.53
C ASN A 433 0.60 15.24 8.66
N ASP A 434 -0.05 14.24 8.05
CA ASP A 434 0.44 12.88 8.07
C ASP A 434 1.68 12.73 7.20
N ARG A 435 2.58 11.86 7.65
CA ARG A 435 3.78 11.49 6.90
C ARG A 435 3.39 10.86 5.57
N PHE A 436 4.01 11.29 4.48
CA PHE A 436 3.75 10.77 3.14
C PHE A 436 4.14 9.28 3.03
N ASP A 437 3.20 8.41 2.65
CA ASP A 437 3.43 6.96 2.54
C ASP A 437 2.86 6.29 1.27
N HIS A 438 2.41 7.08 0.28
CA HIS A 438 1.75 6.59 -0.95
C HIS A 438 2.66 5.75 -1.87
N PHE A 439 3.88 6.21 -2.13
CA PHE A 439 4.85 5.42 -2.92
C PHE A 439 6.28 5.73 -2.46
N VAL A 440 6.66 5.15 -1.34
CA VAL A 440 7.90 5.51 -0.65
C VAL A 440 8.79 4.28 -0.50
N LEU A 441 9.82 4.22 -1.34
CA LEU A 441 10.98 3.42 -0.97
C LEU A 441 11.61 4.04 0.29
N PRO A 442 12.01 3.25 1.30
CA PRO A 442 12.52 3.77 2.56
C PRO A 442 13.59 4.85 2.40
N TRP A 443 14.44 4.72 1.39
CA TRP A 443 15.56 5.63 1.15
C TRP A 443 15.23 6.85 0.30
N ASP A 444 14.00 6.97 -0.19
CA ASP A 444 13.59 8.12 -0.98
C ASP A 444 13.45 9.36 -0.07
N PRO A 445 14.06 10.51 -0.42
CA PRO A 445 13.89 11.76 0.33
C PRO A 445 12.42 12.14 0.56
N VAL A 446 11.52 11.79 -0.38
CA VAL A 446 10.07 12.05 -0.23
C VAL A 446 9.46 11.37 1.00
N SER A 447 10.14 10.34 1.53
CA SER A 447 9.74 9.67 2.78
C SER A 447 9.74 10.59 4.00
N SER A 448 10.44 11.72 3.95
CA SER A 448 10.51 12.68 5.05
C SER A 448 9.40 13.74 5.00
N LEU A 449 8.68 13.81 3.87
CA LEU A 449 7.63 14.79 3.62
C LEU A 449 6.32 14.38 4.29
N LYS A 450 5.42 15.36 4.40
CA LYS A 450 4.02 15.18 4.72
C LYS A 450 3.17 15.24 3.45
N TYR A 451 1.90 14.86 3.54
CA TYR A 451 0.99 14.96 2.39
C TYR A 451 0.80 16.39 1.90
N GLU A 452 0.74 17.39 2.80
CA GLU A 452 0.63 18.82 2.44
C GLU A 452 1.87 19.38 1.73
N ASP A 453 3.02 18.71 1.83
CA ASP A 453 4.25 19.11 1.13
C ASP A 453 4.27 18.63 -0.33
N VAL A 454 3.43 17.64 -0.68
CA VAL A 454 3.38 17.00 -2.01
C VAL A 454 2.13 17.41 -2.79
N PHE A 455 1.03 17.64 -2.08
CA PHE A 455 -0.30 17.88 -2.65
C PHE A 455 -0.98 19.09 -2.01
N THR A 456 -1.63 19.89 -2.84
CA THR A 456 -2.49 21.01 -2.45
C THR A 456 -3.77 20.51 -1.79
N GLY A 457 -4.41 19.52 -2.43
CA GLY A 457 -5.76 19.07 -2.08
C GLY A 457 -5.92 17.56 -2.12
N PHE A 458 -7.08 17.12 -1.65
CA PHE A 458 -7.47 15.71 -1.65
C PHE A 458 -8.93 15.55 -2.09
N ILE A 459 -9.18 14.54 -2.92
CA ILE A 459 -10.52 14.11 -3.33
C ILE A 459 -10.82 12.73 -2.73
N PHE A 460 -11.91 12.61 -1.99
CA PHE A 460 -12.52 11.33 -1.66
C PHE A 460 -13.69 11.06 -2.62
N TYR A 461 -13.53 10.09 -3.51
CA TYR A 461 -14.56 9.65 -4.45
C TYR A 461 -14.78 8.14 -4.33
N LYS A 462 -15.75 7.73 -3.50
CA LYS A 462 -16.02 6.34 -3.11
C LYS A 462 -14.91 5.68 -2.27
N SER A 463 -15.32 4.81 -1.35
CA SER A 463 -14.41 3.96 -0.57
C SER A 463 -13.69 2.95 -1.47
N LEU A 464 -12.52 2.49 -1.01
CA LEU A 464 -11.68 1.53 -1.75
C LEU A 464 -12.45 0.27 -2.16
N ASP A 465 -13.35 -0.24 -1.31
CA ASP A 465 -14.14 -1.45 -1.60
C ASP A 465 -15.13 -1.25 -2.77
N ASN A 466 -15.56 -0.01 -3.00
CA ASN A 466 -16.47 0.38 -4.08
C ASN A 466 -15.75 0.75 -5.39
N HIS A 467 -14.42 0.68 -5.42
CA HIS A 467 -13.65 0.86 -6.65
C HIS A 467 -13.79 -0.36 -7.55
N ILE A 468 -13.61 -0.16 -8.86
CA ILE A 468 -13.70 -1.24 -9.85
C ILE A 468 -12.46 -1.15 -10.73
N MET A 469 -11.66 -2.21 -10.77
CA MET A 469 -10.57 -2.35 -11.73
C MET A 469 -11.09 -3.04 -12.99
N SER A 470 -10.70 -2.57 -14.18
CA SER A 470 -11.10 -3.21 -15.43
C SER A 470 -10.03 -3.18 -16.51
N ILE A 471 -9.92 -4.28 -17.26
CA ILE A 471 -9.10 -4.42 -18.46
C ILE A 471 -9.88 -5.09 -19.60
N GLY A 472 -9.48 -4.82 -20.83
CA GLY A 472 -10.17 -5.23 -22.05
C GLY A 472 -11.15 -4.17 -22.56
N TYR A 473 -11.34 -4.14 -23.87
CA TYR A 473 -12.33 -3.34 -24.59
C TYR A 473 -12.62 -3.99 -25.95
N PRO A 474 -13.70 -3.61 -26.66
CA PRO A 474 -14.05 -4.23 -27.93
C PRO A 474 -12.94 -4.13 -28.99
N ASN A 475 -12.92 -5.10 -29.91
CA ASN A 475 -12.14 -5.04 -31.16
C ASN A 475 -10.61 -4.93 -31.02
N ILE A 476 -10.04 -5.12 -29.81
CA ILE A 476 -8.58 -5.04 -29.57
C ILE A 476 -7.81 -5.95 -30.52
N PHE A 477 -8.34 -7.17 -30.72
CA PHE A 477 -7.68 -8.23 -31.48
C PHE A 477 -8.36 -8.49 -32.84
N ASP A 478 -9.04 -7.49 -33.39
CA ASP A 478 -9.44 -7.55 -34.81
C ASP A 478 -8.19 -7.72 -35.69
N SER A 479 -8.36 -8.31 -36.88
CA SER A 479 -7.24 -8.72 -37.75
C SER A 479 -6.20 -7.61 -37.97
N ASP A 480 -6.67 -6.39 -38.23
CA ASP A 480 -5.81 -5.25 -38.54
C ASP A 480 -5.07 -4.75 -37.30
N ASN A 481 -5.75 -4.73 -36.15
CA ASN A 481 -5.14 -4.37 -34.87
C ASN A 481 -4.11 -5.42 -34.42
N LEU A 482 -4.38 -6.72 -34.66
CA LEU A 482 -3.39 -7.79 -34.43
C LEU A 482 -2.14 -7.60 -35.27
N VAL A 483 -2.27 -7.22 -36.55
CA VAL A 483 -1.11 -6.95 -37.42
C VAL A 483 -0.27 -5.81 -36.83
N LYS A 484 -0.90 -4.69 -36.46
CA LYS A 484 -0.23 -3.54 -35.83
C LYS A 484 0.49 -3.93 -34.53
N LEU A 485 -0.19 -4.65 -33.64
CA LEU A 485 0.38 -5.10 -32.37
C LEU A 485 1.54 -6.08 -32.57
N ARG A 486 1.48 -6.97 -33.57
CA ARG A 486 2.60 -7.88 -33.90
C ARG A 486 3.82 -7.14 -34.44
N VAL A 487 3.62 -6.09 -35.23
CA VAL A 487 4.73 -5.22 -35.67
C VAL A 487 5.37 -4.52 -34.47
N ARG A 488 4.55 -3.98 -33.56
CA ARG A 488 5.03 -3.34 -32.32
C ARG A 488 5.75 -4.32 -31.39
N GLU A 489 5.22 -5.54 -31.20
CA GLU A 489 5.84 -6.61 -30.41
C GLU A 489 7.25 -6.93 -30.91
N LYS A 490 7.43 -7.06 -32.24
CA LYS A 490 8.76 -7.28 -32.84
C LYS A 490 9.74 -6.15 -32.57
N ALA A 491 9.25 -4.92 -32.44
CA ALA A 491 10.07 -3.75 -32.11
C ALA A 491 10.33 -3.61 -30.61
N MET A 492 9.55 -4.29 -29.75
CA MET A 492 9.63 -4.22 -28.29
C MET A 492 10.02 -5.58 -27.72
N GLU A 493 11.31 -5.91 -27.69
CA GLU A 493 11.86 -7.21 -27.30
C GLU A 493 11.47 -7.73 -25.89
N VAL A 494 10.82 -6.90 -25.05
CA VAL A 494 10.52 -7.19 -23.63
C VAL A 494 9.07 -7.67 -23.41
N TYR A 495 8.17 -7.50 -24.37
CA TYR A 495 6.75 -7.82 -24.20
C TYR A 495 6.32 -9.02 -25.04
N SER A 496 5.28 -9.72 -24.58
CA SER A 496 4.60 -10.76 -25.34
C SER A 496 3.14 -10.38 -25.56
N LEU A 497 2.73 -10.29 -26.83
CA LEU A 497 1.33 -10.13 -27.21
C LEU A 497 0.53 -11.41 -26.89
N GLY A 498 1.17 -12.58 -26.92
CA GLY A 498 0.54 -13.85 -26.53
C GLY A 498 0.00 -13.83 -25.10
N TYR A 499 0.72 -13.18 -24.18
CA TYR A 499 0.23 -12.96 -22.81
C TYR A 499 -1.10 -12.19 -22.79
N TRP A 500 -1.22 -11.11 -23.56
CA TRP A 500 -2.44 -10.29 -23.60
C TRP A 500 -3.60 -10.99 -24.29
N ILE A 501 -3.34 -11.72 -25.39
CA ILE A 501 -4.36 -12.52 -26.07
C ILE A 501 -4.95 -13.57 -25.12
N GLU A 502 -4.10 -14.31 -24.41
CA GLU A 502 -4.56 -15.31 -23.43
C GLU A 502 -5.26 -14.65 -22.24
N SER A 503 -4.70 -13.55 -21.73
CA SER A 503 -5.25 -12.84 -20.57
C SER A 503 -6.61 -12.21 -20.87
N LEU A 504 -6.91 -11.83 -22.11
CA LEU A 504 -8.16 -11.18 -22.50
C LEU A 504 -9.04 -12.06 -23.40
N LYS A 505 -8.79 -13.37 -23.46
CA LYS A 505 -9.54 -14.31 -24.31
C LYS A 505 -11.04 -14.36 -23.99
N ASP A 506 -11.38 -14.11 -22.73
CA ASP A 506 -12.75 -14.12 -22.21
C ASP A 506 -13.39 -12.71 -22.26
N GLY A 507 -12.74 -11.74 -22.91
CA GLY A 507 -13.23 -10.37 -23.07
C GLY A 507 -12.85 -9.44 -21.91
N VAL A 508 -13.75 -8.50 -21.59
CA VAL A 508 -13.56 -7.50 -20.53
C VAL A 508 -13.54 -8.19 -19.17
N GLN A 509 -12.48 -7.95 -18.40
CA GLN A 509 -12.32 -8.47 -17.05
C GLN A 509 -12.47 -7.35 -16.03
N THR A 510 -13.28 -7.60 -15.01
CA THR A 510 -13.51 -6.67 -13.91
C THR A 510 -13.10 -7.30 -12.58
N GLN A 511 -12.50 -6.51 -11.71
CA GLN A 511 -12.13 -6.90 -10.35
C GLN A 511 -12.64 -5.84 -9.37
N LYS A 512 -13.26 -6.27 -8.27
CA LYS A 512 -13.72 -5.36 -7.22
C LYS A 512 -12.54 -4.84 -6.41
N GLY A 513 -12.66 -3.60 -5.94
CA GLY A 513 -11.66 -2.93 -5.13
C GLY A 513 -11.31 -3.71 -3.86
N ILE A 514 -12.29 -4.35 -3.19
CA ILE A 514 -12.00 -5.19 -2.02
C ILE A 514 -10.97 -6.28 -2.34
N ASP A 515 -11.15 -7.02 -3.44
CA ASP A 515 -10.26 -8.14 -3.76
C ASP A 515 -8.86 -7.65 -4.13
N PHE A 516 -8.78 -6.45 -4.70
CA PHE A 516 -7.52 -5.84 -5.13
C PHE A 516 -6.74 -5.20 -3.97
N TYR A 517 -7.42 -4.52 -3.03
CA TYR A 517 -6.78 -3.77 -1.95
C TYR A 517 -6.65 -4.56 -0.63
N ASN A 518 -7.43 -5.62 -0.45
CA ASN A 518 -7.43 -6.41 0.79
C ASN A 518 -6.76 -7.79 0.64
N GLU A 519 -6.00 -8.03 -0.44
CA GLU A 519 -5.24 -9.28 -0.62
C GLU A 519 -4.29 -9.56 0.56
N LEU A 520 -3.63 -8.52 1.08
CA LEU A 520 -2.76 -8.68 2.25
C LEU A 520 -3.54 -9.15 3.49
N ASN A 521 -4.78 -8.69 3.67
CA ASN A 521 -5.61 -9.09 4.81
C ASN A 521 -5.89 -10.59 4.77
N LEU A 522 -6.15 -11.13 3.57
CA LEU A 522 -6.34 -12.57 3.35
C LEU A 522 -5.08 -13.36 3.72
N ILE A 523 -3.89 -12.88 3.34
CA ILE A 523 -2.61 -13.50 3.67
C ILE A 523 -2.38 -13.45 5.18
N GLU A 524 -2.58 -12.30 5.81
CA GLU A 524 -2.43 -12.11 7.26
C GLU A 524 -3.36 -13.04 8.05
N ASN A 525 -4.62 -13.21 7.61
CA ASN A 525 -5.57 -14.12 8.24
C ASN A 525 -5.20 -15.59 8.07
N LYS A 526 -4.61 -15.99 6.93
CA LYS A 526 -4.04 -17.34 6.75
C LYS A 526 -2.84 -17.57 7.68
N VAL A 527 -1.96 -16.58 7.84
CA VAL A 527 -0.83 -16.64 8.78
C VAL A 527 -1.34 -16.74 10.22
N LEU A 528 -2.33 -15.93 10.59
CA LEU A 528 -2.98 -15.93 11.89
C LEU A 528 -3.52 -17.32 12.25
N LEU A 529 -4.32 -17.92 11.36
CA LEU A 529 -4.88 -19.26 11.56
C LEU A 529 -3.78 -20.31 11.74
N THR A 530 -2.74 -20.24 10.90
CA THR A 530 -1.57 -21.13 10.97
C THR A 530 -0.86 -21.01 12.33
N VAL A 531 -0.69 -19.79 12.85
CA VAL A 531 -0.07 -19.54 14.15
C VAL A 531 -0.93 -20.09 15.29
N PHE A 532 -2.26 -19.99 15.21
CA PHE A 532 -3.15 -20.61 16.20
C PHE A 532 -3.11 -22.13 16.17
N ILE A 533 -3.15 -22.75 14.99
CA ILE A 533 -3.00 -24.21 14.83
C ILE A 533 -1.66 -24.68 15.41
N LEU A 534 -0.58 -23.98 15.08
CA LEU A 534 0.74 -24.24 15.65
C LEU A 534 0.74 -24.07 17.18
N GLY A 535 0.06 -23.05 17.70
CA GLY A 535 -0.07 -22.82 19.13
C GLY A 535 -0.77 -23.97 19.85
N VAL A 536 -1.87 -24.49 19.29
CA VAL A 536 -2.57 -25.67 19.83
C VAL A 536 -1.64 -26.89 19.82
N PHE A 537 -0.93 -27.12 18.72
CA PHE A 537 0.04 -28.21 18.64
C PHE A 537 1.15 -28.07 19.70
N LEU A 538 1.74 -26.89 19.86
CA LEU A 538 2.78 -26.61 20.85
C LEU A 538 2.27 -26.76 22.28
N PHE A 539 1.00 -26.42 22.54
CA PHE A 539 0.35 -26.68 23.82
C PHE A 539 0.26 -28.18 24.11
N VAL A 540 -0.18 -29.00 23.15
CA VAL A 540 -0.24 -30.47 23.29
C VAL A 540 1.15 -31.04 23.54
N VAL A 541 2.16 -30.62 22.77
CA VAL A 541 3.56 -31.03 23.00
C VAL A 541 4.04 -30.65 24.40
N SER A 542 3.67 -29.46 24.88
CA SER A 542 4.02 -28.99 26.22
C SER A 542 3.35 -29.82 27.33
N LEU A 543 2.12 -30.30 27.12
CA LEU A 543 1.44 -31.23 28.01
C LEU A 543 2.10 -32.62 28.02
N LEU A 544 2.52 -33.13 26.86
CA LEU A 544 3.25 -34.41 26.80
C LEU A 544 4.59 -34.34 27.53
N LEU A 545 5.33 -33.25 27.34
CA LEU A 545 6.56 -32.97 28.07
C LEU A 545 6.31 -32.80 29.57
N TYR A 546 5.17 -32.23 29.99
CA TYR A 546 4.77 -32.19 31.40
C TYR A 546 4.64 -33.61 31.95
N GLY A 547 3.85 -34.45 31.29
CA GLY A 547 3.58 -35.82 31.73
C GLY A 547 4.82 -36.69 31.80
N HIS A 548 5.77 -36.52 30.86
CA HIS A 548 7.06 -37.21 30.90
C HIS A 548 7.95 -36.72 32.05
N ASN A 549 8.04 -35.39 32.24
CA ASN A 549 8.85 -34.80 33.30
C ASN A 549 8.28 -35.06 34.71
N SER A 550 6.96 -35.16 34.87
CA SER A 550 6.34 -35.50 36.15
C SER A 550 6.54 -36.97 36.52
N LYS A 551 6.46 -37.89 35.54
CA LYS A 551 6.72 -39.33 35.75
C LYS A 551 8.18 -39.60 36.10
N SER A 552 9.13 -38.90 35.49
CA SER A 552 10.57 -39.10 35.77
C SER A 552 11.03 -38.56 37.14
N VAL A 553 10.25 -37.69 37.78
CA VAL A 553 10.54 -37.20 39.15
C VAL A 553 10.00 -38.17 40.20
N GLY A 554 8.88 -38.85 39.95
CA GLY A 554 8.28 -39.83 40.89
C GLY A 554 8.89 -41.24 40.88
N VAL A 555 9.95 -41.50 40.11
CA VAL A 555 10.64 -42.81 40.02
C VAL A 555 12.01 -42.78 40.75
N ARG A 556 12.33 -41.68 41.44
CA ARG A 556 13.56 -41.53 42.23
C ARG A 556 13.29 -41.08 43.67
N ASP A 557 12.16 -41.49 44.22
CA ASP A 557 11.91 -41.45 45.67
C ASP A 557 11.79 -42.89 46.17
#